data_AF-A0A2V5MSS0-F1
#
_entry.id   AF-A0A2V5MSS0-F1
#
_cell.length_a   1.000
_cell.length_b   1.000
_cell.length_c   1.000
_cell.angle_alpha   90.00
_cell.angle_beta   90.00
_cell.angle_gamma   90.00
#
_symmetry.space_group_name_H-M   'P 1'
#
loop_
_entity.id
_entity.type
_entity.pdbx_description
1 polymer ?
#
loop_
_entity_poly.entity_id
_entity_poly.type
_entity_poly.pdbx_seq_one_letter_code
_entity_poly.pdbx_strand_id
1 'polypeptide(L)'
;MLGDVVRSVLASDNCTPVEALQISQSPAPGTLMELGTHVMTVTVTDAANNSTTCALSFTVGNSSPAISSVTGPVDPLTKGSSPSVTVNFTDPDSDQEHTITFNWDDGSTTTASAGVGVGSVTGAHTYTSTGVYTVGVTVADACGFSASSVFQFVVVYDPNGGFVTGNGWINSSAGAYRTDPSLTGKATFGFVSKYLPGANFPSGNTEFQFHVANFKFKSTAYEWLVVAGAKAQYKGTGTVNGSGSYNFLLTATDGQASGGGGEDKFRLKITDANSGVIYDNVPGGSDDMDAANPQVLGGGSIVMHK
;
A
#
# COMPACT_ATOMS: atom_id res chain seq x y z
N MET A 1 -17.14 28.19 1.34
CA MET A 1 -17.60 29.46 1.96
C MET A 1 -19.10 29.62 1.73
N LEU A 2 -19.82 30.26 2.67
CA LEU A 2 -21.25 30.52 2.51
C LEU A 2 -21.52 31.62 1.46
N GLY A 3 -22.49 31.39 0.55
CA GLY A 3 -22.89 32.36 -0.46
C GLY A 3 -23.74 33.51 0.10
N ASP A 4 -23.80 34.62 -0.64
CA ASP A 4 -24.72 35.72 -0.39
C ASP A 4 -26.08 35.43 -1.04
N VAL A 5 -27.11 35.25 -0.21
CA VAL A 5 -28.50 35.08 -0.66
C VAL A 5 -29.33 36.34 -0.48
N VAL A 6 -28.81 37.39 0.17
CA VAL A 6 -29.56 38.61 0.46
C VAL A 6 -30.11 39.24 -0.83
N ARG A 7 -29.33 39.17 -1.92
CA ARG A 7 -29.69 39.74 -3.22
C ARG A 7 -30.81 38.99 -3.96
N SER A 8 -31.16 37.77 -3.54
CA SER A 8 -32.24 36.98 -4.15
C SER A 8 -33.52 36.98 -3.31
N VAL A 9 -33.53 37.67 -2.16
CA VAL A 9 -34.70 37.77 -1.29
C VAL A 9 -35.73 38.71 -1.91
N LEU A 10 -36.94 38.19 -2.12
CA LEU A 10 -38.11 39.00 -2.47
C LEU A 10 -38.88 39.31 -1.19
N ALA A 11 -38.98 40.59 -0.85
CA ALA A 11 -39.73 41.06 0.30
C ALA A 11 -40.55 42.30 -0.07
N SER A 12 -41.70 42.46 0.58
CA SER A 12 -42.58 43.61 0.43
C SER A 12 -43.09 44.02 1.79
N ASP A 13 -43.26 45.32 1.99
CA ASP A 13 -43.94 45.89 3.13
C ASP A 13 -45.00 46.88 2.64
N ASN A 14 -46.07 47.07 3.40
CA ASN A 14 -47.16 47.97 3.00
C ASN A 14 -46.85 49.45 3.30
N CYS A 15 -45.87 49.74 4.16
CA CYS A 15 -45.51 51.09 4.60
C CYS A 15 -44.08 51.49 4.23
N THR A 16 -43.20 50.51 3.99
CA THR A 16 -41.79 50.70 3.66
C THR A 16 -41.55 50.32 2.19
N PRO A 17 -41.08 51.25 1.33
CA PRO A 17 -40.66 50.93 -0.03
C PRO A 17 -39.60 49.82 -0.05
N VAL A 18 -39.62 48.95 -1.05
CA VAL A 18 -38.74 47.77 -1.14
C VAL A 18 -37.25 48.14 -1.03
N GLU A 19 -36.84 49.26 -1.64
CA GLU A 19 -35.47 49.78 -1.59
C GLU A 19 -35.01 50.27 -0.21
N ALA A 20 -35.94 50.50 0.71
CA ALA A 20 -35.66 50.91 2.09
C ALA A 20 -35.63 49.72 3.07
N LEU A 21 -36.07 48.53 2.65
CA LEU A 21 -36.01 47.32 3.48
C LEU A 21 -34.56 46.92 3.77
N GLN A 22 -34.26 46.65 5.04
CA GLN A 22 -32.96 46.14 5.45
C GLN A 22 -33.01 44.62 5.47
N ILE A 23 -32.22 43.99 4.59
CA ILE A 23 -32.16 42.53 4.48
C ILE A 23 -30.78 42.07 4.93
N SER A 24 -30.73 41.09 5.83
CA SER A 24 -29.50 40.50 6.34
C SER A 24 -29.61 38.98 6.36
N GLN A 25 -28.47 38.30 6.32
CA GLN A 25 -28.38 36.86 6.56
C GLN A 25 -27.42 36.58 7.71
N SER A 26 -27.68 35.51 8.46
CA SER A 26 -26.79 34.98 9.49
C SER A 26 -26.71 33.46 9.36
N PRO A 27 -25.52 32.85 9.19
CA PRO A 27 -24.20 33.49 9.13
C PRO A 27 -24.01 34.43 7.93
N ALA A 28 -23.10 35.39 8.07
CA ALA A 28 -22.82 36.39 7.03
C ALA A 28 -22.23 35.72 5.77
N PRO A 29 -22.40 36.31 4.57
CA PRO A 29 -21.76 35.82 3.36
C PRO A 29 -20.24 35.75 3.54
N GLY A 30 -19.61 34.70 2.97
CA GLY A 30 -18.18 34.45 3.12
C GLY A 30 -17.78 33.74 4.41
N THR A 31 -18.72 33.47 5.33
CA THR A 31 -18.43 32.66 6.53
C THR A 31 -17.91 31.27 6.12
N LEU A 32 -16.81 30.85 6.73
CA LEU A 32 -16.33 29.47 6.63
C LEU A 32 -17.26 28.59 7.47
N MET A 33 -17.79 27.56 6.85
CA MET A 33 -18.75 26.65 7.47
C MET A 33 -18.06 25.31 7.70
N GLU A 34 -18.26 24.74 8.89
CA GLU A 34 -17.86 23.36 9.17
C GLU A 34 -18.74 22.37 8.40
N LEU A 35 -18.32 21.12 8.32
CA LEU A 35 -19.13 20.06 7.72
C LEU A 35 -20.42 19.81 8.51
N GLY A 36 -21.46 19.38 7.82
CA GLY A 36 -22.74 19.03 8.42
C GLY A 36 -23.87 20.00 8.10
N THR A 37 -24.98 19.84 8.81
CA THR A 37 -26.20 20.60 8.57
C THR A 37 -26.19 21.90 9.36
N HIS A 38 -26.39 23.00 8.65
CA HIS A 38 -26.44 24.35 9.20
C HIS A 38 -27.76 25.02 8.88
N VAL A 39 -28.12 26.00 9.69
CA VAL A 39 -29.28 26.85 9.47
C VAL A 39 -28.80 28.27 9.20
N MET A 40 -29.17 28.80 8.04
CA MET A 40 -29.02 30.20 7.71
C MET A 40 -30.36 30.91 7.94
N THR A 41 -30.34 32.02 8.66
CA THR A 41 -31.51 32.86 8.88
C THR A 41 -31.39 34.14 8.08
N VAL A 42 -32.38 34.44 7.25
CA VAL A 42 -32.55 35.73 6.59
C VAL A 42 -33.53 36.57 7.40
N THR A 43 -33.16 37.82 7.69
CA THR A 43 -34.00 38.78 8.42
C THR A 43 -34.29 39.97 7.53
N VAL A 44 -35.57 40.32 7.39
CA VAL A 44 -36.02 41.54 6.72
C VAL A 44 -36.59 42.48 7.78
N THR A 45 -36.10 43.72 7.82
CA THR A 45 -36.53 44.75 8.77
C THR A 45 -37.04 45.97 8.02
N ASP A 46 -38.21 46.47 8.43
CA ASP A 46 -38.86 47.66 7.87
C ASP A 46 -38.32 48.97 8.52
N ALA A 47 -38.79 50.14 8.05
CA ALA A 47 -38.34 51.43 8.58
C ALA A 47 -38.82 51.72 10.02
N ALA A 48 -39.82 50.99 10.50
CA ALA A 48 -40.35 51.06 11.87
C ALA A 48 -39.67 50.04 12.82
N ASN A 49 -38.68 49.30 12.35
CA ASN A 49 -37.98 48.21 13.04
C ASN A 49 -38.82 46.94 13.29
N ASN A 50 -39.93 46.74 12.57
CA ASN A 50 -40.59 45.45 12.54
C ASN A 50 -39.76 44.48 11.69
N SER A 51 -39.63 43.23 12.14
CA SER A 51 -38.84 42.22 11.43
C SER A 51 -39.58 40.91 11.24
N THR A 52 -39.24 40.23 10.15
CA THR A 52 -39.62 38.84 9.88
C THR A 52 -38.39 38.05 9.48
N THR A 53 -38.41 36.74 9.75
CA THR A 53 -37.29 35.86 9.47
C THR A 53 -37.70 34.66 8.62
N CYS A 54 -36.76 34.17 7.84
CA CYS A 54 -36.87 32.92 7.10
C CYS A 54 -35.63 32.08 7.38
N ALA A 55 -35.82 30.82 7.78
CA ALA A 55 -34.74 29.89 8.05
C ALA A 55 -34.58 28.91 6.87
N LEU A 56 -33.35 28.74 6.40
CA LEU A 56 -32.97 27.77 5.37
C LEU A 56 -31.97 26.79 5.96
N SER A 57 -32.30 25.49 5.92
CA SER A 57 -31.36 24.43 6.26
C SER A 57 -30.57 24.01 5.02
N PHE A 58 -29.25 23.91 5.15
CA PHE A 58 -28.36 23.39 4.10
C PHE A 58 -27.31 22.46 4.72
N THR A 59 -26.66 21.65 3.90
CA THR A 59 -25.59 20.74 4.35
C THR A 59 -24.31 21.07 3.60
N VAL A 60 -23.23 21.21 4.36
CA VAL A 60 -21.87 21.32 3.83
C VAL A 60 -21.27 19.91 3.88
N GLY A 61 -20.96 19.37 2.70
CA GLY A 61 -20.38 18.04 2.53
C GLY A 61 -18.94 18.12 2.04
N ASN A 62 -18.26 16.99 2.17
CA ASN A 62 -16.96 16.73 1.57
C ASN A 62 -16.92 15.24 1.17
N SER A 63 -16.24 14.94 0.09
CA SER A 63 -16.07 13.63 -0.50
C SER A 63 -14.62 13.21 -0.32
N SER A 64 -14.37 11.94 -0.01
CA SER A 64 -13.00 11.46 0.06
C SER A 64 -12.37 11.42 -1.34
N PRO A 65 -11.06 11.70 -1.46
CA PRO A 65 -10.32 11.41 -2.67
C PRO A 65 -10.33 9.89 -2.92
N ALA A 66 -10.15 9.50 -4.18
CA ALA A 66 -10.04 8.11 -4.61
C ALA A 66 -8.73 7.90 -5.39
N ILE A 67 -7.87 7.01 -4.89
CA ILE A 67 -6.65 6.62 -5.60
C ILE A 67 -7.02 5.71 -6.77
N SER A 68 -6.66 6.10 -7.98
CA SER A 68 -6.94 5.34 -9.20
C SER A 68 -5.80 4.39 -9.56
N SER A 69 -4.54 4.77 -9.31
CA SER A 69 -3.39 3.87 -9.44
C SER A 69 -2.19 4.35 -8.66
N VAL A 70 -1.32 3.42 -8.28
CA VAL A 70 0.03 3.70 -7.80
C VAL A 70 0.99 2.89 -8.65
N THR A 71 1.97 3.56 -9.25
CA THR A 71 2.95 2.94 -10.16
C THR A 71 4.37 3.29 -9.73
N GLY A 72 5.30 2.38 -9.92
CA GLY A 72 6.69 2.54 -9.53
C GLY A 72 7.62 1.62 -10.33
N PRO A 73 8.87 1.43 -9.88
CA PRO A 73 9.84 0.59 -10.57
C PRO A 73 9.38 -0.89 -10.59
N VAL A 74 9.50 -1.54 -11.74
CA VAL A 74 9.19 -2.98 -11.90
C VAL A 74 10.45 -3.85 -11.83
N ASP A 75 11.60 -3.27 -12.16
CA ASP A 75 12.89 -3.95 -12.14
C ASP A 75 13.57 -3.77 -10.77
N PRO A 76 14.34 -4.76 -10.29
CA PRO A 76 15.12 -4.63 -9.08
C PRO A 76 16.20 -3.55 -9.23
N LEU A 77 16.44 -2.81 -8.15
CA LEU A 77 17.33 -1.66 -8.10
C LEU A 77 18.55 -1.97 -7.24
N THR A 78 19.69 -1.39 -7.59
CA THR A 78 20.86 -1.50 -6.73
C THR A 78 20.76 -0.55 -5.54
N LYS A 79 21.31 -0.97 -4.39
CA LYS A 79 21.46 -0.14 -3.19
C LYS A 79 22.01 1.26 -3.54
N GLY A 80 21.37 2.31 -3.01
CA GLY A 80 21.69 3.71 -3.28
C GLY A 80 20.93 4.31 -4.47
N SER A 81 20.10 3.53 -5.17
CA SER A 81 19.21 4.04 -6.21
C SER A 81 18.10 4.94 -5.64
N SER A 82 17.62 5.88 -6.46
CA SER A 82 16.56 6.82 -6.12
C SER A 82 15.36 6.66 -7.07
N PRO A 83 14.53 5.60 -6.91
CA PRO A 83 13.34 5.42 -7.74
C PRO A 83 12.26 6.46 -7.47
N SER A 84 11.35 6.58 -8.44
CA SER A 84 10.14 7.37 -8.31
C SER A 84 8.90 6.48 -8.20
N VAL A 85 7.93 6.93 -7.40
CA VAL A 85 6.58 6.35 -7.30
C VAL A 85 5.57 7.43 -7.63
N THR A 86 4.66 7.13 -8.55
CA THR A 86 3.60 8.04 -8.99
C THR A 86 2.25 7.54 -8.50
N VAL A 87 1.49 8.43 -7.88
CA VAL A 87 0.08 8.20 -7.52
C VAL A 87 -0.81 9.02 -8.43
N ASN A 88 -1.83 8.37 -8.97
CA ASN A 88 -2.93 9.02 -9.67
C ASN A 88 -4.18 8.90 -8.80
N PHE A 89 -4.95 9.98 -8.70
CA PHE A 89 -6.15 10.05 -7.88
C PHE A 89 -7.17 11.02 -8.47
N THR A 90 -8.40 10.95 -7.98
CA THR A 90 -9.49 11.85 -8.32
C THR A 90 -10.17 12.30 -7.05
N ASP A 91 -10.75 13.50 -7.05
CA ASP A 91 -11.59 13.98 -5.96
C ASP A 91 -12.84 14.66 -6.56
N PRO A 92 -14.06 14.31 -6.12
CA PRO A 92 -15.26 15.04 -6.49
C PRO A 92 -15.21 16.54 -6.13
N ASP A 93 -14.50 16.90 -5.06
CA ASP A 93 -14.31 18.27 -4.58
C ASP A 93 -13.09 18.89 -5.27
N SER A 94 -13.25 19.11 -6.59
CA SER A 94 -12.17 19.52 -7.50
C SER A 94 -11.54 20.91 -7.24
N ASP A 95 -12.13 21.70 -6.35
CA ASP A 95 -11.70 23.04 -5.96
C ASP A 95 -10.78 23.05 -4.73
N GLN A 96 -10.35 21.87 -4.26
CA GLN A 96 -9.46 21.71 -3.12
C GLN A 96 -8.02 21.37 -3.53
N GLU A 97 -7.06 21.69 -2.65
CA GLU A 97 -5.70 21.16 -2.70
C GLU A 97 -5.62 19.85 -1.91
N HIS A 98 -4.69 18.98 -2.31
CA HIS A 98 -4.44 17.70 -1.64
C HIS A 98 -3.02 17.60 -1.12
N THR A 99 -2.85 16.88 -0.01
CA THR A 99 -1.55 16.49 0.53
C THR A 99 -1.34 15.00 0.32
N ILE A 100 -0.22 14.65 -0.32
CA ILE A 100 0.18 13.29 -0.62
C ILE A 100 1.33 12.93 0.31
N THR A 101 1.19 11.85 1.05
CA THR A 101 2.26 11.28 1.90
C THR A 101 2.70 9.94 1.33
N PHE A 102 3.99 9.82 1.04
CA PHE A 102 4.65 8.56 0.69
C PHE A 102 5.39 8.04 1.93
N ASN A 103 5.07 6.84 2.37
CA ASN A 103 5.82 6.06 3.35
C ASN A 103 6.66 5.04 2.60
N TRP A 104 7.98 5.16 2.69
CA TRP A 104 8.92 4.40 1.88
C TRP A 104 9.28 3.04 2.47
N ASP A 105 8.73 2.69 3.64
CA ASP A 105 8.92 1.40 4.32
C ASP A 105 10.35 1.15 4.85
N ASP A 106 11.17 2.19 4.88
CA ASP A 106 12.48 2.19 5.52
C ASP A 106 12.52 3.08 6.78
N GLY A 107 11.33 3.43 7.28
CA GLY A 107 11.14 4.38 8.39
C GLY A 107 11.11 5.84 7.96
N SER A 108 11.26 6.16 6.68
CA SER A 108 11.16 7.52 6.16
C SER A 108 9.84 7.80 5.44
N THR A 109 9.48 9.09 5.41
CA THR A 109 8.29 9.58 4.71
C THR A 109 8.60 10.86 3.94
N THR A 110 7.97 11.03 2.78
CA THR A 110 7.98 12.28 2.01
C THR A 110 6.57 12.80 1.82
N THR A 111 6.37 14.11 1.98
CA THR A 111 5.10 14.78 1.69
C THR A 111 5.21 15.67 0.45
N ALA A 112 4.17 15.67 -0.37
CA ALA A 112 4.03 16.56 -1.52
C ALA A 112 2.61 17.15 -1.54
N SER A 113 2.45 18.29 -2.19
CA SER A 113 1.14 18.94 -2.37
C SER A 113 0.71 18.84 -3.83
N ALA A 114 -0.57 18.59 -4.06
CA ALA A 114 -1.23 18.73 -5.34
C ALA A 114 -2.12 19.97 -5.29
N GLY A 115 -1.87 20.91 -6.20
CA GLY A 115 -2.73 22.08 -6.35
C GLY A 115 -4.10 21.70 -6.92
N VAL A 116 -5.01 22.67 -6.92
CA VAL A 116 -6.37 22.53 -7.45
C VAL A 116 -6.36 21.92 -8.87
N GLY A 117 -7.14 20.85 -9.05
CA GLY A 117 -7.27 20.13 -10.34
C GLY A 117 -6.09 19.21 -10.70
N VAL A 118 -5.08 19.06 -9.83
CA VAL A 118 -3.96 18.13 -10.05
C VAL A 118 -4.32 16.74 -9.52
N GLY A 119 -4.50 15.76 -10.41
CA GLY A 119 -4.81 14.37 -10.05
C GLY A 119 -3.63 13.40 -10.11
N SER A 120 -2.39 13.88 -10.19
CA SER A 120 -1.19 13.04 -10.31
C SER A 120 0.00 13.66 -9.61
N VAL A 121 0.67 12.90 -8.74
CA VAL A 121 1.85 13.33 -7.99
C VAL A 121 2.91 12.23 -7.99
N THR A 122 4.17 12.63 -8.15
CA THR A 122 5.32 11.73 -8.13
C THR A 122 6.24 12.08 -6.97
N GLY A 123 6.54 11.09 -6.13
CA GLY A 123 7.59 11.16 -5.12
C GLY A 123 8.84 10.40 -5.58
N ALA A 124 10.01 10.81 -5.13
CA ALA A 124 11.27 10.08 -5.32
C ALA A 124 11.97 9.88 -3.97
N HIS A 125 12.66 8.76 -3.82
CA HIS A 125 13.33 8.41 -2.57
C HIS A 125 14.55 7.53 -2.78
N THR A 126 15.61 7.78 -2.01
CA THR A 126 16.86 7.03 -2.11
C THR A 126 16.94 5.94 -1.05
N TYR A 127 16.92 4.69 -1.48
CA TYR A 127 17.07 3.54 -0.59
C TYR A 127 18.54 3.24 -0.31
N THR A 128 18.96 3.51 0.92
CA THR A 128 20.36 3.33 1.35
C THR A 128 20.67 1.93 1.90
N SER A 129 19.63 1.12 2.14
CA SER A 129 19.75 -0.26 2.61
C SER A 129 19.14 -1.22 1.57
N THR A 130 19.57 -2.48 1.61
CA THR A 130 18.92 -3.54 0.84
C THR A 130 17.61 -3.95 1.53
N GLY A 131 16.60 -4.29 0.74
CA GLY A 131 15.27 -4.62 1.25
C GLY A 131 14.27 -4.83 0.10
N VAL A 132 13.10 -5.35 0.47
CA VAL A 132 11.93 -5.42 -0.43
C VAL A 132 10.84 -4.61 0.25
N TYR A 133 10.53 -3.45 -0.32
CA TYR A 133 9.76 -2.40 0.34
C TYR A 133 8.33 -2.29 -0.22
N THR A 134 7.38 -2.08 0.68
CA THR A 134 5.98 -1.74 0.39
C THR A 134 5.75 -0.24 0.55
N VAL A 135 5.69 0.50 -0.56
CA VAL A 135 5.48 1.96 -0.48
C VAL A 135 4.02 2.24 -0.15
N GLY A 136 3.76 2.78 1.03
CA GLY A 136 2.44 3.28 1.42
C GLY A 136 2.21 4.67 0.85
N VAL A 137 1.04 4.91 0.26
CA VAL A 137 0.64 6.22 -0.25
C VAL A 137 -0.67 6.63 0.40
N THR A 138 -0.74 7.86 0.90
CA THR A 138 -1.98 8.47 1.39
C THR A 138 -2.22 9.80 0.70
N VAL A 139 -3.41 9.98 0.13
CA VAL A 139 -3.88 11.24 -0.43
C VAL A 139 -4.93 11.79 0.54
N ALA A 140 -4.68 12.95 1.12
CA ALA A 140 -5.60 13.65 2.02
C ALA A 140 -6.06 14.96 1.40
N ASP A 141 -7.34 15.28 1.55
CA ASP A 141 -7.90 16.59 1.18
C ASP A 141 -7.75 17.62 2.31
N ALA A 142 -8.16 18.85 2.03
CA ALA A 142 -8.08 19.96 2.98
C ALA A 142 -9.05 19.82 4.18
N CYS A 143 -10.06 18.96 4.07
CA CYS A 143 -11.04 18.68 5.11
C CYS A 143 -10.65 17.47 5.99
N GLY A 144 -9.52 16.82 5.71
CA GLY A 144 -8.97 15.70 6.47
C GLY A 144 -9.50 14.33 6.06
N PHE A 145 -10.29 14.22 4.99
CA PHE A 145 -10.64 12.91 4.43
C PHE A 145 -9.48 12.43 3.57
N SER A 146 -9.33 11.11 3.48
CA SER A 146 -8.20 10.53 2.78
C SER A 146 -8.50 9.19 2.16
N ALA A 147 -7.68 8.83 1.18
CA ALA A 147 -7.55 7.48 0.66
C ALA A 147 -6.11 7.03 0.78
N SER A 148 -5.93 5.74 1.07
CA SER A 148 -4.62 5.11 1.12
C SER A 148 -4.55 3.93 0.16
N SER A 149 -3.37 3.70 -0.39
CA SER A 149 -3.04 2.56 -1.24
C SER A 149 -1.58 2.20 -1.03
N VAL A 150 -1.14 1.09 -1.62
CA VAL A 150 0.25 0.64 -1.56
C VAL A 150 0.78 0.34 -2.96
N PHE A 151 2.08 0.50 -3.12
CA PHE A 151 2.83 -0.05 -4.24
C PHE A 151 3.76 -1.15 -3.73
N GLN A 152 3.63 -2.34 -4.31
CA GLN A 152 4.41 -3.51 -3.98
C GLN A 152 5.02 -4.08 -5.27
N PHE A 153 6.33 -4.20 -5.42
CA PHE A 153 7.42 -3.86 -4.48
C PHE A 153 8.43 -2.92 -5.11
N VAL A 154 9.12 -2.16 -4.27
CA VAL A 154 10.45 -1.64 -4.61
C VAL A 154 11.49 -2.63 -4.10
N VAL A 155 12.18 -3.31 -5.02
CA VAL A 155 13.21 -4.32 -4.68
C VAL A 155 14.58 -3.64 -4.73
N VAL A 156 15.32 -3.63 -3.62
CA VAL A 156 16.65 -3.03 -3.53
C VAL A 156 17.67 -4.07 -3.09
N TYR A 157 18.62 -4.38 -3.96
CA TYR A 157 19.61 -5.45 -3.74
C TYR A 157 21.05 -4.97 -3.84
N ASP A 158 21.96 -5.80 -3.36
CA ASP A 158 23.40 -5.66 -3.54
C ASP A 158 23.92 -6.99 -4.12
N PRO A 159 24.41 -7.04 -5.37
CA PRO A 159 24.98 -8.25 -5.97
C PRO A 159 26.15 -8.83 -5.17
N ASN A 160 26.83 -8.01 -4.38
CA ASN A 160 27.93 -8.42 -3.50
C ASN A 160 27.49 -8.56 -2.03
N GLY A 161 26.19 -8.39 -1.75
CA GLY A 161 25.62 -8.41 -0.40
C GLY A 161 25.51 -9.80 0.23
N GLY A 162 26.00 -10.83 -0.47
CA GLY A 162 26.02 -12.21 0.00
C GLY A 162 25.01 -13.11 -0.69
N PHE A 163 24.73 -14.25 -0.07
CA PHE A 163 23.81 -15.26 -0.58
C PHE A 163 23.13 -16.04 0.54
N VAL A 164 22.08 -16.79 0.22
CA VAL A 164 21.35 -17.59 1.21
C VAL A 164 21.37 -19.06 0.83
N THR A 165 21.52 -19.92 1.85
CA THR A 165 21.29 -21.35 1.76
C THR A 165 20.32 -21.79 2.82
N GLY A 166 19.54 -22.83 2.55
CA GLY A 166 18.77 -23.47 3.60
C GLY A 166 18.34 -24.87 3.22
N ASN A 167 18.15 -25.71 4.21
CA ASN A 167 17.56 -27.03 4.04
C ASN A 167 16.81 -27.39 5.31
N GLY A 168 15.75 -28.18 5.18
CA GLY A 168 14.97 -28.55 6.34
C GLY A 168 13.57 -28.98 6.02
N TRP A 169 12.70 -28.84 7.01
CA TRP A 169 11.29 -29.15 6.89
C TRP A 169 10.43 -28.24 7.75
N ILE A 170 9.18 -28.10 7.31
CA ILE A 170 8.08 -27.46 8.02
C ILE A 170 6.91 -28.43 8.11
N ASN A 171 5.98 -28.18 9.03
CA ASN A 171 4.68 -28.83 8.98
C ASN A 171 3.71 -27.91 8.22
N SER A 172 3.34 -28.30 7.00
CA SER A 172 2.36 -27.57 6.19
C SER A 172 0.99 -27.65 6.86
N SER A 173 0.37 -26.49 7.07
CA SER A 173 -0.93 -26.33 7.74
C SER A 173 -2.09 -26.42 6.76
N ALA A 174 -3.31 -26.57 7.29
CA ALA A 174 -4.52 -26.53 6.48
C ALA A 174 -4.64 -25.16 5.80
N GLY A 175 -5.11 -25.16 4.55
CA GLY A 175 -5.18 -23.97 3.70
C GLY A 175 -3.89 -23.65 2.93
N ALA A 176 -2.76 -24.29 3.25
CA ALA A 176 -1.49 -24.04 2.56
C ALA A 176 -1.49 -24.52 1.12
N TYR A 177 -2.13 -25.66 0.83
CA TYR A 177 -2.26 -26.19 -0.52
C TYR A 177 -3.65 -25.87 -1.07
N ARG A 178 -3.71 -25.09 -2.16
CA ARG A 178 -5.00 -24.55 -2.64
C ARG A 178 -5.94 -25.61 -3.19
N THR A 179 -5.41 -26.61 -3.88
CA THR A 179 -6.21 -27.65 -4.55
C THR A 179 -6.94 -28.54 -3.55
N ASP A 180 -6.31 -28.85 -2.41
CA ASP A 180 -6.95 -29.55 -1.29
C ASP A 180 -6.55 -28.89 0.03
N PRO A 181 -7.34 -27.90 0.50
CA PRO A 181 -7.05 -27.14 1.71
C PRO A 181 -7.07 -27.97 3.00
N SER A 182 -7.59 -29.20 2.97
CA SER A 182 -7.67 -30.05 4.16
C SER A 182 -6.35 -30.76 4.47
N LEU A 183 -5.46 -30.88 3.48
CA LEU A 183 -4.20 -31.58 3.64
C LEU A 183 -3.26 -30.82 4.58
N THR A 184 -2.67 -31.58 5.49
CA THR A 184 -1.62 -31.10 6.40
C THR A 184 -0.52 -32.15 6.46
N GLY A 185 0.68 -31.73 6.85
CA GLY A 185 1.77 -32.67 7.11
C GLY A 185 3.13 -32.13 6.72
N LYS A 186 4.13 -33.00 6.84
CA LYS A 186 5.52 -32.63 6.60
C LYS A 186 5.75 -32.18 5.16
N ALA A 187 6.43 -31.06 5.01
CA ALA A 187 7.03 -30.64 3.75
C ALA A 187 8.51 -30.36 3.94
N THR A 188 9.33 -30.83 3.00
CA THR A 188 10.79 -30.64 3.02
C THR A 188 11.21 -29.64 1.97
N PHE A 189 12.29 -28.93 2.22
CA PHE A 189 12.86 -27.98 1.27
C PHE A 189 14.40 -28.03 1.29
N GLY A 190 14.97 -27.58 0.19
CA GLY A 190 16.39 -27.30 0.07
C GLY A 190 16.59 -26.17 -0.93
N PHE A 191 17.42 -25.19 -0.59
CA PHE A 191 17.68 -24.08 -1.47
C PHE A 191 19.07 -23.46 -1.33
N VAL A 192 19.50 -22.85 -2.43
CA VAL A 192 20.58 -21.86 -2.50
C VAL A 192 20.17 -20.82 -3.53
N SER A 193 20.42 -19.55 -3.25
CA SER A 193 20.26 -18.45 -4.20
C SER A 193 21.40 -17.47 -4.02
N LYS A 194 22.13 -17.15 -5.09
CA LYS A 194 23.31 -16.27 -5.09
C LYS A 194 23.47 -15.50 -6.40
N TYR A 195 23.99 -14.28 -6.33
CA TYR A 195 24.55 -13.64 -7.53
C TYR A 195 25.94 -14.22 -7.81
N LEU A 196 26.16 -14.66 -9.05
CA LEU A 196 27.50 -15.00 -9.51
C LEU A 196 28.26 -13.70 -9.88
N PRO A 197 29.60 -13.68 -9.81
CA PRO A 197 30.37 -12.49 -10.19
C PRO A 197 29.98 -11.97 -11.58
N GLY A 198 29.59 -10.70 -11.66
CA GLY A 198 29.17 -10.04 -12.89
C GLY A 198 27.76 -10.40 -13.40
N ALA A 199 26.98 -11.21 -12.65
CA ALA A 199 25.63 -11.57 -13.03
C ALA A 199 24.61 -10.48 -12.62
N ASN A 200 23.65 -10.22 -13.50
CA ASN A 200 22.52 -9.32 -13.22
C ASN A 200 21.35 -10.04 -12.56
N PHE A 201 21.32 -11.37 -12.63
CA PHE A 201 20.29 -12.22 -12.04
C PHE A 201 20.93 -13.23 -11.08
N PRO A 202 20.23 -13.63 -10.00
CA PRO A 202 20.71 -14.71 -9.16
C PRO A 202 20.70 -16.04 -9.90
N SER A 203 21.44 -16.99 -9.37
CA SER A 203 21.40 -18.39 -9.76
C SER A 203 21.32 -19.25 -8.51
N GLY A 204 20.76 -20.44 -8.65
CA GLY A 204 20.45 -21.26 -7.49
C GLY A 204 19.72 -22.55 -7.82
N ASN A 205 19.35 -23.25 -6.77
CA ASN A 205 18.41 -24.36 -6.80
C ASN A 205 17.45 -24.17 -5.65
N THR A 206 16.14 -24.26 -5.88
CA THR A 206 15.10 -24.23 -4.86
C THR A 206 14.18 -25.40 -5.12
N GLU A 207 14.14 -26.32 -4.18
CA GLU A 207 13.30 -27.50 -4.22
C GLU A 207 12.41 -27.53 -2.98
N PHE A 208 11.15 -27.90 -3.20
CA PHE A 208 10.17 -28.04 -2.13
C PHE A 208 9.28 -29.24 -2.41
N GLN A 209 9.01 -30.05 -1.40
CA GLN A 209 8.15 -31.21 -1.52
C GLN A 209 7.16 -31.26 -0.36
N PHE A 210 5.87 -31.16 -0.68
CA PHE A 210 4.78 -31.45 0.25
C PHE A 210 4.32 -32.90 0.03
N HIS A 211 4.76 -33.79 0.91
CA HIS A 211 4.74 -35.23 0.65
C HIS A 211 3.31 -35.79 0.53
N VAL A 212 2.40 -35.37 1.40
CA VAL A 212 1.02 -35.90 1.43
C VAL A 212 0.22 -35.59 0.17
N ALA A 213 0.57 -34.53 -0.54
CA ALA A 213 -0.08 -34.12 -1.79
C ALA A 213 0.68 -34.61 -3.05
N ASN A 214 1.80 -35.31 -2.89
CA ASN A 214 2.76 -35.57 -3.99
C ASN A 214 3.11 -34.28 -4.78
N PHE A 215 3.19 -33.15 -4.08
CA PHE A 215 3.47 -31.85 -4.68
C PHE A 215 4.97 -31.59 -4.61
N LYS A 216 5.62 -31.47 -5.76
CA LYS A 216 7.06 -31.18 -5.88
C LYS A 216 7.26 -29.90 -6.69
N PHE A 217 7.86 -28.90 -6.09
CA PHE A 217 8.28 -27.69 -6.78
C PHE A 217 9.80 -27.73 -7.02
N LYS A 218 10.22 -27.28 -8.21
CA LYS A 218 11.63 -27.07 -8.55
C LYS A 218 11.81 -25.79 -9.34
N SER A 219 12.68 -24.91 -8.87
CA SER A 219 13.03 -23.66 -9.57
C SER A 219 13.67 -23.93 -10.94
N THR A 220 13.39 -23.04 -11.90
CA THR A 220 13.98 -23.01 -13.24
C THR A 220 14.73 -21.72 -13.53
N ALA A 221 14.30 -20.60 -12.95
CA ALA A 221 14.96 -19.31 -13.11
C ALA A 221 14.73 -18.43 -11.88
N TYR A 222 15.56 -17.38 -11.75
CA TYR A 222 15.53 -16.42 -10.65
C TYR A 222 15.47 -15.01 -11.23
N GLU A 223 14.66 -14.15 -10.63
CA GLU A 223 14.47 -12.75 -11.02
C GLU A 223 15.35 -11.83 -10.18
N TRP A 224 15.33 -11.99 -8.86
CA TRP A 224 16.12 -11.19 -7.93
C TRP A 224 16.29 -11.91 -6.60
N LEU A 225 17.31 -11.49 -5.84
CA LEU A 225 17.59 -11.90 -4.48
C LEU A 225 17.93 -10.64 -3.68
N VAL A 226 17.31 -10.51 -2.52
CA VAL A 226 17.67 -9.52 -1.51
C VAL A 226 18.15 -10.27 -0.28
N VAL A 227 19.34 -9.94 0.20
CA VAL A 227 19.84 -10.31 1.53
C VAL A 227 19.91 -9.03 2.35
N ALA A 228 19.18 -8.98 3.47
CA ALA A 228 19.07 -7.83 4.36
C ALA A 228 19.19 -8.29 5.81
N GLY A 229 20.40 -8.15 6.37
CA GLY A 229 20.71 -8.62 7.72
C GLY A 229 20.55 -10.13 7.87
N ALA A 230 19.64 -10.55 8.75
CA ALA A 230 19.30 -11.95 9.00
C ALA A 230 18.23 -12.52 8.07
N LYS A 231 17.70 -11.71 7.14
CA LYS A 231 16.62 -12.10 6.25
C LYS A 231 17.10 -12.16 4.81
N ALA A 232 16.52 -13.07 4.04
CA ALA A 232 16.60 -13.05 2.59
C ALA A 232 15.21 -13.23 1.99
N GLN A 233 14.96 -12.54 0.89
CA GLN A 233 13.80 -12.77 0.06
C GLN A 233 14.25 -12.88 -1.39
N TYR A 234 13.69 -13.83 -2.14
CA TYR A 234 13.98 -13.95 -3.56
C TYR A 234 12.81 -14.51 -4.33
N LYS A 235 12.77 -14.13 -5.61
CA LYS A 235 11.69 -14.47 -6.54
C LYS A 235 12.24 -15.15 -7.78
N GLY A 236 11.43 -16.00 -8.37
CA GLY A 236 11.73 -16.60 -9.66
C GLY A 236 10.59 -17.45 -10.18
N THR A 237 10.94 -18.36 -11.09
CA THR A 237 10.01 -19.32 -11.66
C THR A 237 10.45 -20.75 -11.44
N GLY A 238 9.50 -21.68 -11.55
CA GLY A 238 9.76 -23.11 -11.45
C GLY A 238 8.62 -23.94 -12.01
N THR A 239 8.78 -25.26 -11.86
CA THR A 239 7.78 -26.26 -12.27
C THR A 239 7.17 -26.93 -11.07
N VAL A 240 5.91 -27.36 -11.20
CA VAL A 240 5.26 -28.28 -10.25
C VAL A 240 5.17 -29.65 -10.90
N ASN A 241 5.71 -30.67 -10.22
CA ASN A 241 5.77 -32.05 -10.71
C ASN A 241 6.39 -32.16 -12.11
N GLY A 242 7.37 -31.30 -12.42
CA GLY A 242 8.08 -31.28 -13.71
C GLY A 242 7.30 -30.66 -14.86
N SER A 243 6.15 -30.03 -14.62
CA SER A 243 5.31 -29.41 -15.64
C SER A 243 4.88 -28.00 -15.26
N GLY A 244 4.45 -27.23 -16.26
CA GLY A 244 3.98 -25.85 -16.10
C GLY A 244 5.08 -24.84 -15.78
N SER A 245 4.70 -23.57 -15.70
CA SER A 245 5.56 -22.49 -15.23
C SER A 245 4.81 -21.75 -14.13
N TYR A 246 5.42 -21.69 -12.95
CA TYR A 246 4.86 -21.10 -11.74
C TYR A 246 5.83 -20.08 -11.20
N ASN A 247 5.31 -18.96 -10.71
CA ASN A 247 6.09 -18.00 -9.97
C ASN A 247 6.27 -18.48 -8.54
N PHE A 248 7.38 -18.14 -7.91
CA PHE A 248 7.56 -18.35 -6.48
C PHE A 248 8.20 -17.13 -5.81
N LEU A 249 7.80 -16.90 -4.56
CA LEU A 249 8.42 -15.96 -3.64
C LEU A 249 8.84 -16.74 -2.40
N LEU A 250 10.13 -16.68 -2.07
CA LEU A 250 10.68 -17.34 -0.89
C LEU A 250 11.20 -16.27 0.06
N THR A 251 10.79 -16.35 1.33
CA THR A 251 11.31 -15.53 2.43
C THR A 251 11.95 -16.45 3.47
N ALA A 252 13.19 -16.16 3.83
CA ALA A 252 13.99 -16.94 4.75
C ALA A 252 14.54 -16.03 5.86
N THR A 253 14.62 -16.55 7.08
CA THR A 253 15.29 -15.91 8.21
C THR A 253 16.30 -16.88 8.78
N ASP A 254 17.55 -16.43 8.89
CA ASP A 254 18.61 -17.09 9.66
C ASP A 254 18.47 -16.61 11.11
N GLY A 255 18.02 -17.51 11.97
CA GLY A 255 17.75 -17.23 13.37
C GLY A 255 18.99 -16.94 14.18
N GLN A 256 20.15 -17.45 13.77
CA GLN A 256 21.41 -17.28 14.49
C GLN A 256 22.17 -16.01 14.06
N ALA A 257 21.85 -15.46 12.89
CA ALA A 257 22.34 -14.16 12.46
C ALA A 257 21.80 -13.03 13.37
N SER A 258 22.56 -11.93 13.47
CA SER A 258 22.16 -10.75 14.23
C SER A 258 20.83 -10.18 13.71
N GLY A 259 19.84 -10.08 14.60
CA GLY A 259 18.47 -9.67 14.24
C GLY A 259 17.57 -10.83 13.77
N GLY A 260 18.05 -12.07 13.78
CA GLY A 260 17.33 -13.27 13.34
C GLY A 260 16.29 -13.82 14.32
N GLY A 261 16.40 -13.48 15.60
CA GLY A 261 15.41 -13.86 16.62
C GLY A 261 15.54 -15.29 17.14
N GLY A 262 16.65 -15.99 16.89
CA GLY A 262 17.01 -17.27 17.50
C GLY A 262 16.52 -18.52 16.76
N GLU A 263 15.52 -18.40 15.90
CA GLU A 263 14.93 -19.52 15.15
C GLU A 263 14.95 -19.27 13.65
N ASP A 264 15.33 -20.29 12.89
CA ASP A 264 15.24 -20.24 11.43
C ASP A 264 13.77 -20.28 11.00
N LYS A 265 13.43 -19.45 10.00
CA LYS A 265 12.07 -19.34 9.50
C LYS A 265 12.03 -19.37 7.98
N PHE A 266 10.99 -20.00 7.44
CA PHE A 266 10.82 -20.25 6.02
C PHE A 266 9.39 -19.97 5.57
N ARG A 267 9.27 -19.25 4.47
CA ARG A 267 8.03 -19.13 3.71
C ARG A 267 8.31 -19.32 2.24
N LEU A 268 7.47 -20.13 1.59
CA LEU A 268 7.40 -20.30 0.16
C LEU A 268 5.95 -20.12 -0.27
N LYS A 269 5.75 -19.14 -1.15
CA LYS A 269 4.51 -18.90 -1.87
C LYS A 269 4.73 -19.22 -3.35
N ILE A 270 3.87 -20.03 -3.92
CA ILE A 270 3.88 -20.44 -5.33
C ILE A 270 2.56 -19.99 -5.95
N THR A 271 2.64 -19.29 -7.08
CA THR A 271 1.46 -18.84 -7.83
C THR A 271 1.53 -19.28 -9.29
N ASP A 272 0.37 -19.38 -9.93
CA ASP A 272 0.29 -19.52 -11.38
C ASP A 272 0.57 -18.20 -12.12
N ALA A 273 0.42 -18.22 -13.45
CA ALA A 273 0.63 -17.06 -14.32
C ALA A 273 -0.41 -15.94 -14.15
N ASN A 274 -1.57 -16.23 -13.56
CA ASN A 274 -2.64 -15.27 -13.27
C ASN A 274 -2.58 -14.79 -11.81
N SER A 275 -1.44 -14.99 -11.14
CA SER A 275 -1.24 -14.69 -9.71
C SER A 275 -2.15 -15.49 -8.76
N GLY A 276 -2.77 -16.58 -9.24
CA GLY A 276 -3.52 -17.51 -8.41
C GLY A 276 -2.59 -18.30 -7.49
N VAL A 277 -2.81 -18.27 -6.18
CA VAL A 277 -1.99 -19.02 -5.21
C VAL A 277 -2.25 -20.52 -5.35
N ILE A 278 -1.17 -21.28 -5.55
CA ILE A 278 -1.18 -22.76 -5.64
C ILE A 278 -0.75 -23.38 -4.31
N TYR A 279 0.29 -22.82 -3.70
CA TYR A 279 0.79 -23.23 -2.39
C TYR A 279 1.34 -22.01 -1.63
N ASP A 280 1.03 -21.88 -0.35
CA ASP A 280 1.63 -20.89 0.56
C ASP A 280 1.65 -21.47 1.98
N ASN A 281 2.83 -21.71 2.56
CA ASN A 281 2.88 -22.23 3.93
C ASN A 281 2.54 -21.18 5.00
N VAL A 282 2.33 -19.92 4.63
CA VAL A 282 1.74 -18.88 5.49
C VAL A 282 0.55 -18.26 4.74
N PRO A 283 -0.60 -18.97 4.63
CA PRO A 283 -1.73 -18.55 3.81
C PRO A 283 -2.21 -17.14 4.14
N GLY A 284 -2.23 -16.27 3.14
CA GLY A 284 -2.68 -14.88 3.30
C GLY A 284 -1.70 -13.96 4.04
N GLY A 285 -0.48 -14.44 4.35
CA GLY A 285 0.57 -13.61 4.92
C GLY A 285 1.02 -12.52 3.95
N SER A 286 1.52 -11.39 4.48
CA SER A 286 2.04 -10.28 3.68
C SER A 286 3.24 -10.70 2.83
N ASP A 287 3.34 -10.28 1.57
CA ASP A 287 4.54 -10.58 0.76
C ASP A 287 5.69 -9.60 1.08
N ASP A 288 5.42 -8.53 1.84
CA ASP A 288 6.42 -7.63 2.42
C ASP A 288 7.43 -8.41 3.28
N MET A 289 8.72 -8.21 3.01
CA MET A 289 9.83 -8.89 3.70
C MET A 289 9.84 -8.65 5.21
N ASP A 290 9.31 -7.52 5.69
CA ASP A 290 9.26 -7.21 7.11
C ASP A 290 8.04 -7.78 7.82
N ALA A 291 6.89 -7.81 7.15
CA ALA A 291 5.65 -8.38 7.67
C ALA A 291 5.36 -9.84 7.24
N ALA A 292 6.23 -10.48 6.45
CA ALA A 292 5.98 -11.81 5.87
C ALA A 292 5.78 -12.94 6.88
N ASN A 293 6.25 -12.74 8.11
CA ASN A 293 6.17 -13.66 9.24
C ASN A 293 6.37 -15.15 8.84
N PRO A 294 7.57 -15.53 8.35
CA PRO A 294 7.80 -16.89 7.86
C PRO A 294 7.63 -17.93 8.97
N GLN A 295 7.28 -19.16 8.59
CA GLN A 295 7.05 -20.25 9.53
C GLN A 295 8.37 -20.75 10.14
N VAL A 296 8.40 -20.95 11.46
CA VAL A 296 9.54 -21.59 12.15
C VAL A 296 9.76 -23.01 11.62
N LEU A 297 11.03 -23.39 11.41
CA LEU A 297 11.37 -24.72 10.93
C LEU A 297 11.01 -25.80 11.97
N GLY A 298 10.52 -26.94 11.49
CA GLY A 298 10.46 -28.16 12.31
C GLY A 298 11.84 -28.80 12.51
N GLY A 299 12.78 -28.48 11.63
CA GLY A 299 14.20 -28.84 11.73
C GLY A 299 14.94 -28.56 10.42
N GLY A 300 16.25 -28.36 10.51
CA GLY A 300 17.08 -27.91 9.40
C GLY A 300 17.93 -26.72 9.80
N SER A 301 18.45 -25.99 8.81
CA SER A 301 19.15 -24.74 9.01
C SER A 301 18.96 -23.79 7.83
N ILE A 302 18.94 -22.49 8.10
CA ILE A 302 19.03 -21.41 7.13
C ILE A 302 20.25 -20.57 7.50
N VAL A 303 21.09 -20.25 6.51
CA VAL A 303 22.32 -19.49 6.73
C VAL A 303 22.41 -18.35 5.72
N MET A 304 22.61 -17.14 6.23
CA MET A 304 23.01 -15.98 5.44
C MET A 304 24.52 -15.93 5.33
N HIS A 305 25.03 -15.96 4.11
CA HIS A 305 26.46 -15.85 3.80
C HIS A 305 26.75 -14.43 3.34
N LYS A 306 27.87 -13.85 3.81
CA LYS A 306 28.36 -12.53 3.41
C LYS A 306 29.68 -12.65 2.68
#